data_AF-A0A3N5FBG6-F1
#
_entry.id   AF-A0A3N5FBG6-F1
#
_cell.length_a   1.000
_cell.length_b   1.000
_cell.length_c   1.000
_cell.angle_alpha   90.00
_cell.angle_beta   90.00
_cell.angle_gamma   90.00
#
_symmetry.space_group_name_H-M   'P 1'
#
loop_
_entity.id
_entity.type
_entity.pdbx_description
1 polymer ?
#
loop_
_entity_poly.entity_id
_entity_poly.type
_entity_poly.pdbx_seq_one_letter_code
_entity_poly.pdbx_strand_id
1 'polypeptide(L)'
;MTTSDMLTPWQVMFEQPSPPPLNLETLREHFRNVYKLKDEQVEFMIRSASQSLKTALVSAEAALASDQLCNALAPVAHGLKGFFLNMGEDGWASLARAMEMAAKDGQVYEYRAVVEKMRQGGAVLLADLPAA
;
A
#
# COMPACT_ATOMS: atom_id res chain seq x y z
N MET A 1 20.00 31.81 12.33
CA MET A 1 19.97 30.40 12.78
C MET A 1 19.24 29.60 11.70
N THR A 2 19.98 28.99 10.78
CA THR A 2 19.41 28.05 9.81
C THR A 2 19.35 26.69 10.49
N THR A 3 18.22 26.39 11.11
CA THR A 3 17.88 25.01 11.44
C THR A 3 17.91 24.25 10.13
N SER A 4 18.85 23.31 10.01
CA SER A 4 18.95 22.37 8.91
C SER A 4 17.56 21.81 8.59
N ASP A 5 17.10 22.02 7.35
CA ASP A 5 15.89 21.41 6.77
C ASP A 5 16.09 19.90 6.65
N MET A 6 16.16 19.21 7.78
CA MET A 6 16.24 17.77 7.84
C MET A 6 14.82 17.24 7.67
N LEU A 7 14.56 16.63 6.51
CA LEU A 7 13.33 15.89 6.27
C LEU A 7 13.13 14.85 7.38
N THR A 8 11.91 14.73 7.86
CA THR A 8 11.55 13.65 8.77
C THR A 8 11.72 12.30 8.07
N PRO A 9 11.88 11.19 8.82
CA PRO A 9 12.04 9.87 8.21
C PRO A 9 10.92 9.49 7.23
N TRP A 10 9.68 9.91 7.50
CA TRP A 10 8.55 9.65 6.60
C TRP A 10 8.53 10.58 5.39
N GLN A 11 9.01 11.83 5.49
CA GLN A 11 9.17 12.72 4.33
C GLN A 11 10.20 12.15 3.35
N VAL A 12 11.34 11.66 3.87
CA VAL A 12 12.35 10.99 3.04
C VAL A 12 11.72 9.82 2.27
N MET A 13 10.89 9.00 2.93
CA MET A 13 10.19 7.90 2.27
C MET A 13 9.20 8.35 1.20
N PHE A 14 8.52 9.47 1.39
CA PHE A 14 7.54 9.99 0.42
C PHE A 14 8.21 10.62 -0.80
N GLU A 15 9.41 11.16 -0.65
CA GLU A 15 10.19 11.77 -1.74
C GLU A 15 10.97 10.74 -2.56
N GLN A 16 11.22 9.56 -2.01
CA GLN A 16 11.88 8.48 -2.77
C GLN A 16 11.06 8.07 -4.00
N PRO A 17 11.74 7.56 -5.05
CA PRO A 17 11.09 6.84 -6.13
C PRO A 17 10.16 5.77 -5.56
N SER A 18 9.00 5.58 -6.18
CA SER A 18 8.11 4.50 -5.79
C SER A 18 8.84 3.16 -5.92
N PRO A 19 8.54 2.18 -5.06
CA PRO A 19 8.97 0.80 -5.27
C PRO A 19 8.52 0.30 -6.68
N PRO A 20 9.15 -0.76 -7.21
CA PRO A 20 8.72 -1.36 -8.46
C PRO A 20 7.22 -1.72 -8.43
N PRO A 21 6.49 -1.57 -9.55
CA PRO A 21 5.11 -2.02 -9.63
C PRO A 21 4.98 -3.51 -9.28
N LEU A 22 3.84 -3.88 -8.72
CA LEU A 22 3.51 -5.26 -8.43
C LEU A 22 3.56 -6.11 -9.70
N ASN A 23 4.06 -7.34 -9.57
CA ASN A 23 4.13 -8.30 -10.65
C ASN A 23 3.36 -9.57 -10.28
N LEU A 24 2.34 -9.94 -11.08
CA LEU A 24 1.49 -11.10 -10.77
C LEU A 24 2.28 -12.42 -10.67
N GLU A 25 3.32 -12.62 -11.47
CA GLU A 25 4.14 -13.83 -11.40
C GLU A 25 4.90 -13.88 -10.08
N THR A 26 5.55 -12.79 -9.69
CA THR A 26 6.24 -12.69 -8.40
C THR A 26 5.28 -12.90 -7.22
N LEU A 27 4.07 -12.35 -7.28
CA LEU A 27 3.05 -12.56 -6.26
C LEU A 27 2.58 -14.03 -6.18
N ARG A 28 2.38 -14.67 -7.34
CA ARG A 28 2.04 -16.10 -7.40
C ARG A 28 3.15 -16.97 -6.83
N GLU A 29 4.40 -16.68 -7.19
CA GLU A 29 5.57 -17.36 -6.64
C GLU A 29 5.67 -17.18 -5.14
N HIS A 30 5.47 -15.96 -4.63
CA HIS A 30 5.42 -15.68 -3.20
C HIS A 30 4.37 -16.58 -2.52
N PHE A 31 3.14 -16.58 -3.03
CA PHE A 31 2.07 -17.40 -2.47
C PHE A 31 2.35 -18.91 -2.51
N ARG A 32 2.90 -19.40 -3.63
CA ARG A 32 3.30 -20.80 -3.77
C ARG A 32 4.40 -21.17 -2.79
N ASN A 33 5.40 -20.30 -2.62
CA ASN A 33 6.62 -20.64 -1.89
C ASN A 33 6.50 -20.39 -0.38
N VAL A 34 5.84 -19.31 0.03
CA VAL A 34 5.71 -18.92 1.45
C VAL A 34 4.55 -19.66 2.10
N TYR A 35 3.39 -19.73 1.43
CA TYR A 35 2.19 -20.36 1.99
C TYR A 35 1.97 -21.80 1.52
N LYS A 36 2.86 -22.34 0.67
CA LYS A 36 2.79 -23.74 0.17
C LYS A 36 1.47 -24.07 -0.51
N LEU A 37 0.91 -23.10 -1.23
CA LEU A 37 -0.38 -23.21 -1.90
C LEU A 37 -0.27 -23.91 -3.26
N LYS A 38 -1.34 -24.62 -3.65
CA LYS A 38 -1.53 -25.15 -5.01
C LYS A 38 -2.01 -24.05 -5.95
N ASP A 39 -1.88 -24.25 -7.26
CA ASP A 39 -2.17 -23.23 -8.28
C ASP A 39 -3.60 -22.65 -8.17
N GLU A 40 -4.62 -23.49 -7.95
CA GLU A 40 -6.00 -23.01 -7.75
C GLU A 40 -6.14 -22.09 -6.51
N GLN A 41 -5.43 -22.43 -5.43
CA GLN A 41 -5.42 -21.62 -4.21
C GLN A 41 -4.62 -20.34 -4.40
N VAL A 42 -3.54 -20.37 -5.19
CA VAL A 42 -2.77 -19.19 -5.58
C VAL A 42 -3.65 -18.22 -6.36
N GLU A 43 -4.39 -18.68 -7.38
CA GLU A 43 -5.28 -17.80 -8.14
C GLU A 43 -6.42 -17.25 -7.28
N PHE A 44 -6.96 -18.05 -6.35
CA PHE A 44 -7.92 -17.56 -5.36
C PHE A 44 -7.32 -16.42 -4.51
N MET A 45 -6.07 -16.58 -4.05
CA MET A 45 -5.38 -15.55 -3.27
C MET A 45 -5.11 -14.28 -4.09
N ILE A 46 -4.76 -14.40 -5.37
CA ILE A 46 -4.57 -13.25 -6.27
C ILE A 46 -5.89 -12.45 -6.42
N ARG A 47 -7.02 -13.14 -6.60
CA ARG A 47 -8.34 -12.50 -6.67
C ARG A 47 -8.74 -11.85 -5.35
N SER A 48 -8.49 -12.53 -4.23
CA SER A 48 -8.72 -11.98 -2.89
C SER A 48 -7.87 -10.73 -2.63
N ALA A 49 -6.60 -10.75 -3.05
CA ALA A 49 -5.70 -9.61 -2.96
C ALA A 49 -6.19 -8.43 -3.81
N SER A 50 -6.64 -8.68 -5.05
CA SER A 50 -7.27 -7.67 -5.91
C SER A 50 -8.45 -6.98 -5.22
N GLN A 51 -9.39 -7.77 -4.66
CA GLN A 51 -10.54 -7.20 -3.97
C GLN A 51 -10.14 -6.43 -2.70
N SER A 52 -9.18 -6.94 -1.95
CA SER A 52 -8.68 -6.29 -0.74
C SER A 52 -8.04 -4.94 -1.05
N LEU A 53 -7.22 -4.86 -2.10
CA LEU A 53 -6.59 -3.62 -2.52
C LEU A 53 -7.63 -2.60 -3.02
N LYS A 54 -8.63 -3.03 -3.80
CA LYS A 54 -9.74 -2.17 -4.25
C LYS A 54 -10.47 -1.55 -3.06
N THR A 55 -10.84 -2.37 -2.07
CA THR A 55 -11.51 -1.90 -0.85
C THR A 55 -10.61 -0.94 -0.07
N ALA A 56 -9.34 -1.26 0.13
CA ALA A 56 -8.41 -0.41 0.86
C ALA A 56 -8.22 0.96 0.18
N LEU A 57 -8.13 1.01 -1.15
CA LEU A 57 -8.01 2.27 -1.89
C LEU A 57 -9.30 3.10 -1.82
N VAL A 58 -10.48 2.48 -1.83
CA VAL A 58 -11.75 3.20 -1.60
C VAL A 58 -11.79 3.79 -0.18
N SER A 59 -11.38 3.01 0.83
CA SER A 59 -11.28 3.52 2.21
C SER A 59 -10.25 4.64 2.35
N ALA A 60 -9.15 4.59 1.60
CA ALA A 60 -8.15 5.65 1.58
C ALA A 60 -8.71 6.95 1.00
N GLU A 61 -9.44 6.89 -0.11
CA GLU A 61 -10.11 8.07 -0.68
C GLU A 61 -11.14 8.67 0.28
N ALA A 62 -11.91 7.83 0.97
CA ALA A 62 -12.85 8.30 1.98
C ALA A 62 -12.14 8.97 3.18
N ALA A 63 -11.02 8.40 3.64
CA ALA A 63 -10.20 9.01 4.68
C ALA A 63 -9.58 10.35 4.23
N LEU A 64 -9.13 10.45 2.98
CA LEU A 64 -8.57 11.68 2.40
C LEU A 64 -9.59 12.82 2.33
N ALA A 65 -10.89 12.50 2.25
CA ALA A 65 -11.98 13.48 2.23
C ALA A 65 -12.51 13.83 3.64
N SER A 66 -11.95 13.24 4.71
CA SER A 66 -12.42 13.45 6.07
C SER A 66 -11.83 14.72 6.71
N ASP A 67 -12.64 15.45 7.48
CA ASP A 67 -12.18 16.54 8.36
C ASP A 67 -11.22 16.04 9.46
N GLN A 68 -11.21 14.74 9.74
CA GLN A 68 -10.27 14.08 10.65
C GLN A 68 -9.27 13.22 9.88
N LEU A 69 -8.69 13.79 8.82
CA LEU A 69 -7.76 13.14 7.89
C LEU A 69 -6.79 12.15 8.57
N CYS A 70 -6.02 12.62 9.56
CA CYS A 70 -5.01 11.80 10.24
C CYS A 70 -5.61 10.60 10.98
N ASN A 71 -6.70 10.81 11.72
CA ASN A 71 -7.40 9.74 12.47
C ASN A 71 -8.03 8.72 11.53
N ALA A 72 -8.58 9.17 10.39
CA ALA A 72 -9.21 8.32 9.40
C ALA A 72 -8.17 7.55 8.56
N LEU A 73 -7.03 8.17 8.24
CA LEU A 73 -6.02 7.61 7.34
C LEU A 73 -5.12 6.58 8.03
N ALA A 74 -4.74 6.81 9.30
CA ALA A 74 -3.86 5.92 10.05
C ALA A 74 -4.29 4.42 10.03
N PRO A 75 -5.56 4.06 10.31
CA PRO A 75 -6.00 2.66 10.25
C PRO A 75 -6.00 2.10 8.82
N VAL A 76 -6.30 2.93 7.81
CA VAL A 76 -6.25 2.49 6.40
C VAL A 76 -4.81 2.20 5.97
N ALA A 77 -3.87 3.08 6.33
CA ALA A 77 -2.44 2.89 6.09
C ALA A 77 -1.90 1.64 6.79
N HIS A 78 -2.36 1.36 8.01
CA HIS A 78 -2.05 0.12 8.72
C HIS A 78 -2.54 -1.11 7.96
N GLY A 79 -3.77 -1.08 7.44
CA GLY A 79 -4.34 -2.15 6.61
C GLY A 79 -3.54 -2.38 5.33
N LEU A 80 -3.17 -1.30 4.63
CA LEU A 80 -2.32 -1.37 3.43
C LEU A 80 -0.94 -1.95 3.72
N LYS A 81 -0.32 -1.59 4.85
CA LYS A 81 0.94 -2.20 5.28
C LYS A 81 0.79 -3.71 5.47
N GLY A 82 -0.24 -4.15 6.19
CA GLY A 82 -0.52 -5.58 6.38
C GLY A 82 -0.79 -6.30 5.07
N PHE A 83 -1.54 -5.67 4.16
CA PHE A 83 -1.77 -6.15 2.81
C PHE A 83 -0.44 -6.40 2.07
N PHE A 84 0.44 -5.39 1.95
CA PHE A 84 1.69 -5.54 1.22
C PHE A 84 2.65 -6.56 1.84
N LEU A 85 2.70 -6.65 3.18
CA LEU A 85 3.49 -7.69 3.85
C LEU A 85 3.00 -9.10 3.51
N ASN A 86 1.68 -9.32 3.45
CA ASN A 86 1.11 -10.61 3.06
C ASN A 86 1.36 -10.96 1.57
N MET A 87 1.75 -9.97 0.76
CA MET A 87 2.11 -10.16 -0.64
C MET A 87 3.63 -10.35 -0.85
N GLY A 88 4.45 -10.17 0.20
CA GLY A 88 5.91 -10.17 0.09
C GLY A 88 6.50 -8.86 -0.43
N GLU A 89 5.76 -7.76 -0.36
CA GLU A 89 6.08 -6.49 -1.01
C GLU A 89 6.62 -5.45 -0.01
N ASP A 90 7.83 -5.70 0.51
CA ASP A 90 8.43 -4.95 1.60
C ASP A 90 8.60 -3.44 1.31
N GLY A 91 8.90 -3.07 0.06
CA GLY A 91 9.01 -1.67 -0.35
C GLY A 91 7.69 -0.93 -0.21
N TRP A 92 6.60 -1.54 -0.67
CA TRP A 92 5.26 -0.97 -0.55
C TRP A 92 4.77 -0.98 0.90
N ALA A 93 5.06 -2.03 1.65
CA ALA A 93 4.77 -2.10 3.09
C ALA A 93 5.48 -0.99 3.86
N SER A 94 6.72 -0.67 3.51
CA SER A 94 7.50 0.41 4.13
C SER A 94 6.91 1.79 3.83
N LEU A 95 6.45 2.02 2.60
CA LEU A 95 5.74 3.25 2.24
C LEU A 95 4.41 3.40 3.00
N ALA A 96 3.63 2.32 3.10
CA ALA A 96 2.39 2.31 3.88
C ALA A 96 2.64 2.52 5.38
N ARG A 97 3.73 1.97 5.92
CA ARG A 97 4.16 2.23 7.30
C ARG A 97 4.54 3.69 7.52
N ALA A 98 5.23 4.32 6.58
CA ALA A 98 5.57 5.75 6.66
C ALA A 98 4.29 6.61 6.68
N MET A 99 3.30 6.26 5.85
CA MET A 99 1.97 6.88 5.87
C MET A 99 1.23 6.68 7.20
N GLU A 100 1.26 5.46 7.74
CA GLU A 100 0.65 5.15 9.05
C GLU A 100 1.28 5.99 10.18
N MET A 101 2.61 6.07 10.21
CA MET A 101 3.32 6.82 11.25
C MET A 101 3.07 8.31 11.15
N ALA A 102 3.19 8.88 9.95
CA ALA A 102 2.93 10.31 9.74
C ALA A 102 1.50 10.69 10.15
N ALA A 103 0.50 9.87 9.79
CA ALA A 103 -0.88 10.10 10.19
C ALA A 103 -1.09 9.97 11.71
N LYS A 104 -0.47 8.98 12.36
CA LYS A 104 -0.52 8.82 13.83
C LYS A 104 0.10 10.00 14.58
N ASP A 105 1.15 10.57 14.02
CA ASP A 105 1.82 11.75 14.56
C ASP A 105 1.08 13.07 14.24
N GLY A 106 -0.13 12.99 13.66
CA GLY A 106 -0.96 14.13 13.33
C GLY A 106 -0.42 15.00 12.19
N GLN A 107 0.49 14.46 11.38
CA GLN A 107 1.17 15.23 10.34
C GLN A 107 0.24 15.44 9.15
N VAL A 108 0.10 16.70 8.74
CA VAL A 108 -0.62 17.05 7.51
C VAL A 108 0.37 17.01 6.35
N TYR A 109 0.05 16.22 5.34
CA TYR A 109 0.85 16.03 4.13
C TYR A 109 -0.06 15.79 2.93
N GLU A 110 0.48 15.89 1.72
CA GLU A 110 -0.19 15.53 0.47
C GLU A 110 -0.32 14.00 0.32
N TYR A 111 -1.04 13.36 1.24
CA TYR A 111 -1.23 11.90 1.27
C TYR A 111 -1.91 11.35 0.01
N ARG A 112 -2.69 12.18 -0.69
CA ARG A 112 -3.27 11.82 -1.99
C ARG A 112 -2.20 11.36 -2.98
N ALA A 113 -1.05 12.03 -3.02
CA ALA A 113 0.05 11.66 -3.90
C ALA A 113 0.65 10.30 -3.51
N VAL A 114 0.72 9.99 -2.22
CA VAL A 114 1.22 8.71 -1.71
C VAL A 114 0.25 7.57 -2.04
N VAL A 115 -1.05 7.79 -1.83
CA VAL A 115 -2.10 6.83 -2.21
C VAL A 115 -2.09 6.57 -3.72
N GLU A 116 -1.89 7.60 -4.53
CA GLU A 116 -1.80 7.46 -5.98
C GLU A 116 -0.56 6.66 -6.42
N LYS A 117 0.59 6.83 -5.77
CA LYS A 117 1.75 5.94 -5.97
C LYS A 117 1.40 4.48 -5.72
N MET A 118 0.68 4.18 -4.63
CA MET A 118 0.25 2.81 -4.32
C MET A 118 -0.77 2.27 -5.33
N ARG A 119 -1.68 3.11 -5.81
CA ARG A 119 -2.64 2.75 -6.87
C ARG A 119 -1.93 2.36 -8.16
N GLN A 120 -0.95 3.16 -8.58
CA GLN A 120 -0.14 2.90 -9.77
C GLN A 120 0.72 1.64 -9.60
N GLY A 121 1.36 1.48 -8.45
CA GLY A 121 2.12 0.28 -8.12
C GLY A 121 1.27 -0.99 -8.15
N GLY A 122 0.04 -0.90 -7.67
CA GLY A 122 -0.91 -2.01 -7.63
C GLY A 122 -1.74 -2.22 -8.89
N ALA A 123 -1.49 -1.49 -9.98
CA ALA A 123 -2.34 -1.47 -11.17
C ALA A 123 -2.65 -2.87 -11.73
N VAL A 124 -1.69 -3.79 -11.68
CA VAL A 124 -1.85 -5.16 -12.18
C VAL A 124 -2.91 -5.97 -11.41
N LEU A 125 -3.11 -5.67 -10.12
CA LEU A 125 -4.16 -6.28 -9.29
C LEU A 125 -5.50 -5.53 -9.44
N LEU A 126 -5.48 -4.29 -9.92
CA LEU A 126 -6.69 -3.48 -10.11
C LEU A 126 -7.36 -3.72 -11.45
N ALA A 127 -6.58 -4.13 -12.45
CA ALA A 127 -7.08 -4.59 -13.75
C ALA A 127 -8.08 -5.75 -13.57
N ASP A 128 -9.02 -5.86 -14.50
CA ASP A 128 -9.95 -6.98 -14.53
C ASP A 128 -9.17 -8.27 -14.77
N LEU A 129 -9.09 -9.10 -13.72
CA LEU A 129 -8.44 -10.41 -13.81
C LEU A 129 -9.34 -11.33 -14.65
N PRO A 130 -8.79 -12.06 -15.64
CA PRO A 130 -9.58 -12.98 -16.45
C PRO A 130 -10.27 -14.03 -15.57
N ALA A 131 -11.48 -14.42 -15.98
CA ALA A 131 -12.16 -15.57 -15.39
C ALA A 131 -11.28 -16.83 -15.59
N ALA A 132 -11.23 -17.68 -14.57
CA ALA A 132 -10.55 -18.99 -14.65
C ALA A 132 -11.20 -19.88 -15.73
#